data_AF-A0A660HSV7-F1
#
_entry.id   AF-A0A660HSV7-F1
#
_cell.length_a   1.000
_cell.length_b   1.000
_cell.length_c   1.000
_cell.angle_alpha   90.00
_cell.angle_beta   90.00
_cell.angle_gamma   90.00
#
_symmetry.space_group_name_H-M   'P 1'
#
loop_
_entity.id
_entity.type
_entity.pdbx_description
1 polymer ?
#
loop_
_entity_poly.entity_id
_entity_poly.type
_entity_poly.pdbx_seq_one_letter_code
_entity_poly.pdbx_strand_id
1 'polypeptide(L)'
;MRFSQLTAAAFVLTLVLIAAGCTDPEETPLGTVSEQTSPSTVAAQNTVTVSGQNLTVHFLDVGQGDSILLELDGKFMLVDSGERDQGKVVTAYLQNQGISTLDYVVATHPHSDHIGGMDDILNNFPVEHFVDSGYPHTSKTYENMLIIIDTKDIPFEVVQAGHKIDFDPAVDIEVLNPASIYSDELNENSVVLKVTYGETSFLLMGDAGLESEEYIIEAGYDVDSDILKVGHHASRSGSGRTFISAVSPEVSIVEVGAGNDYGHPHAEVLDRLQKVSTVYRTDLDGTIVITTDGSTYTVTTEKTRNTSSRNEAYASTDSTAEVQSEEYVDSSSTEPTVYVSDLNLQDEWVQISNTGASPVSLNGWKIEDEGSKHTYTFQSYTLNAGTTVTVFTGKGANSATELYWQLDNPVWNNNGDTAYLYDDSGKLVSKLES
;
A
#
# COMPACT_ATOMS: atom_id res chain seq x y z
N MET A 1 -15.66 -2.82 -38.67
CA MET A 1 -16.85 -2.15 -39.23
C MET A 1 -17.02 -0.80 -38.51
N ARG A 2 -17.59 0.21 -39.19
CA ARG A 2 -17.81 1.61 -38.74
C ARG A 2 -18.44 1.70 -37.34
N PHE A 3 -18.18 2.69 -36.48
CA PHE A 3 -18.72 4.07 -36.47
C PHE A 3 -17.89 4.91 -35.46
N SER A 4 -17.26 6.02 -35.84
CA SER A 4 -17.73 7.43 -35.84
C SER A 4 -17.94 8.08 -34.45
N GLN A 5 -17.10 9.09 -34.22
CA GLN A 5 -17.15 10.23 -33.29
C GLN A 5 -18.50 10.54 -32.62
N LEU A 6 -18.47 10.80 -31.31
CA LEU A 6 -19.46 11.63 -30.62
C LEU A 6 -18.78 12.75 -29.83
N THR A 7 -19.33 13.93 -30.09
CA THR A 7 -18.96 15.27 -29.65
C THR A 7 -19.44 15.57 -28.23
N ALA A 8 -18.67 16.41 -27.56
CA ALA A 8 -18.92 17.01 -26.24
C ALA A 8 -20.30 17.66 -26.10
N ALA A 9 -20.96 17.42 -24.96
CA ALA A 9 -22.18 18.12 -24.54
C ALA A 9 -21.84 19.13 -23.44
N ALA A 10 -22.16 20.40 -23.70
CA ALA A 10 -22.07 21.49 -22.74
C ALA A 10 -23.31 21.52 -21.84
N PHE A 11 -23.12 21.54 -20.53
CA PHE A 11 -24.17 21.72 -19.53
C PHE A 11 -24.58 23.19 -19.44
N VAL A 12 -25.87 23.47 -19.65
CA VAL A 12 -26.50 24.78 -19.39
C VAL A 12 -27.17 24.73 -18.02
N LEU A 13 -26.59 25.45 -17.06
CA LEU A 13 -27.12 25.66 -15.72
C LEU A 13 -28.32 26.63 -15.78
N THR A 14 -29.52 26.18 -15.42
CA THR A 14 -30.69 27.06 -15.25
C THR A 14 -31.03 27.16 -13.77
N LEU A 15 -30.80 28.35 -13.23
CA LEU A 15 -31.10 28.78 -11.87
C LEU A 15 -32.61 29.10 -11.75
N VAL A 16 -33.34 28.41 -10.88
CA VAL A 16 -34.73 28.77 -10.53
C VAL A 16 -34.74 29.30 -9.10
N LEU A 17 -34.96 30.61 -8.97
CA LEU A 17 -35.30 31.27 -7.70
C LEU A 17 -36.76 30.95 -7.34
N ILE A 18 -36.98 30.37 -6.16
CA ILE A 18 -38.29 30.38 -5.49
C ILE A 18 -38.16 31.25 -4.24
N ALA A 19 -38.87 32.38 -4.25
CA ALA A 19 -39.05 33.25 -3.10
C ALA A 19 -40.26 32.79 -2.28
N ALA A 20 -40.02 32.43 -1.02
CA ALA A 20 -40.98 32.38 0.08
C ALA A 20 -40.18 32.88 1.30
N GLY A 21 -40.51 33.97 1.99
CA GLY A 21 -41.80 34.29 2.59
C GLY A 21 -41.58 34.29 4.10
N CYS A 22 -41.06 35.40 4.65
CA CYS A 22 -40.79 35.57 6.08
C CYS A 22 -42.07 35.84 6.87
N THR A 23 -42.27 35.13 7.99
CA THR A 23 -42.94 35.64 9.20
C THR A 23 -42.40 34.89 10.43
N ASP A 24 -41.91 35.65 11.41
CA ASP A 24 -41.34 35.22 12.69
C ASP A 24 -42.39 34.61 13.67
N PRO A 25 -41.94 33.86 14.71
CA PRO A 25 -42.82 33.24 15.71
C PRO A 25 -43.04 34.11 16.95
N GLU A 26 -44.25 34.04 17.53
CA GLU A 26 -44.60 34.56 18.86
C GLU A 26 -44.50 33.45 19.93
N GLU A 27 -43.83 33.75 21.04
CA GLU A 27 -43.76 32.94 22.27
C GLU A 27 -45.03 33.10 23.14
N THR A 28 -45.61 32.05 23.74
CA THR A 28 -45.55 31.60 25.16
C THR A 28 -46.94 31.07 25.59
N PRO A 29 -47.18 30.40 26.76
CA PRO A 29 -46.31 29.60 27.65
C PRO A 29 -46.91 28.23 28.12
N LEU A 30 -46.03 27.42 28.72
CA LEU A 30 -46.19 26.45 29.83
C LEU A 30 -47.53 25.70 30.07
N GLY A 31 -47.47 24.37 29.91
CA GLY A 31 -48.33 23.40 30.57
C GLY A 31 -47.50 22.23 31.11
N THR A 32 -47.43 22.12 32.44
CA THR A 32 -46.77 21.05 33.21
C THR A 32 -47.59 19.76 33.19
N VAL A 33 -46.99 18.62 32.83
CA VAL A 33 -47.37 17.30 33.35
C VAL A 33 -46.12 16.42 33.44
N SER A 34 -45.84 15.92 34.65
CA SER A 34 -44.86 14.88 34.96
C SER A 34 -45.40 13.50 34.56
N GLU A 35 -44.54 12.59 34.10
CA GLU A 35 -44.21 11.35 34.84
C GLU A 35 -43.41 10.33 34.01
N GLN A 36 -42.53 9.66 34.74
CA GLN A 36 -42.07 8.28 34.56
C GLN A 36 -41.14 7.93 33.40
N THR A 37 -39.86 7.93 33.78
CA THR A 37 -38.80 7.05 33.28
C THR A 37 -39.25 5.59 33.21
N SER A 38 -39.20 5.02 32.01
CA SER A 38 -39.09 3.57 31.79
C SER A 38 -37.78 3.30 31.05
N PRO A 39 -37.03 2.24 31.40
CA PRO A 39 -35.72 1.98 30.85
C PRO A 39 -35.84 1.54 29.40
N SER A 40 -35.12 2.22 28.51
CA SER A 40 -34.87 1.73 27.16
C SER A 40 -34.09 0.42 27.27
N THR A 41 -34.78 -0.68 27.00
CA THR A 41 -34.18 -1.97 26.66
C THR A 41 -33.19 -1.75 25.53
N VAL A 42 -31.90 -1.88 25.84
CA VAL A 42 -30.84 -2.10 24.87
C VAL A 42 -31.18 -3.45 24.21
N ALA A 43 -31.60 -3.41 22.95
CA ALA A 43 -31.75 -4.62 22.17
C ALA A 43 -30.36 -5.28 22.07
N ALA A 44 -30.29 -6.53 22.51
CA ALA A 44 -29.11 -7.37 22.38
C ALA A 44 -28.66 -7.35 20.91
N GLN A 45 -27.39 -7.06 20.68
CA GLN A 45 -26.77 -7.29 19.39
C GLN A 45 -26.95 -8.79 19.07
N ASN A 46 -27.59 -9.06 17.93
CA ASN A 46 -27.56 -10.38 17.33
C ASN A 46 -26.10 -10.69 17.01
N THR A 47 -25.42 -11.44 17.88
CA THR A 47 -24.22 -12.17 17.51
C THR A 47 -24.64 -13.15 16.43
N VAL A 48 -24.36 -12.82 15.16
CA VAL A 48 -24.46 -13.76 14.06
C VAL A 48 -23.52 -14.90 14.42
N THR A 49 -24.08 -16.05 14.77
CA THR A 49 -23.29 -17.26 14.94
C THR A 49 -22.80 -17.60 13.54
N VAL A 50 -21.51 -17.38 13.33
CA VAL A 50 -20.82 -17.71 12.08
C VAL A 50 -21.12 -19.17 11.73
N SER A 51 -21.45 -19.42 10.46
CA SER A 51 -21.64 -20.75 9.89
C SER A 51 -20.50 -21.67 10.34
N GLY A 52 -20.74 -22.96 10.57
CA GLY A 52 -19.69 -23.92 10.95
C GLY A 52 -18.67 -24.23 9.83
N GLN A 53 -18.35 -23.24 9.02
CA GLN A 53 -17.42 -23.26 7.91
C GLN A 53 -16.21 -22.40 8.26
N ASN A 54 -15.11 -22.59 7.53
CA ASN A 54 -13.90 -21.82 7.77
C ASN A 54 -13.67 -20.86 6.62
N LEU A 55 -13.30 -19.62 6.94
CA LEU A 55 -12.65 -18.73 5.98
C LEU A 55 -11.18 -19.17 5.88
N THR A 56 -10.73 -19.42 4.65
CA THR A 56 -9.32 -19.73 4.36
C THR A 56 -8.73 -18.65 3.48
N VAL A 57 -7.57 -18.10 3.88
CA VAL A 57 -6.84 -17.06 3.16
C VAL A 57 -5.44 -17.57 2.83
N HIS A 58 -5.10 -17.61 1.55
CA HIS A 58 -3.84 -18.12 1.02
C HIS A 58 -3.02 -16.95 0.48
N PHE A 59 -1.83 -16.74 1.01
CA PHE A 59 -0.84 -15.77 0.53
C PHE A 59 0.18 -16.55 -0.30
N LEU A 60 0.07 -16.46 -1.63
CA LEU A 60 0.75 -17.34 -2.56
C LEU A 60 2.22 -16.92 -2.71
N ASP A 61 3.14 -17.89 -2.73
CA ASP A 61 4.53 -17.63 -3.08
C ASP A 61 4.67 -17.43 -4.61
N VAL A 62 4.45 -16.20 -5.05
CA VAL A 62 4.61 -15.74 -6.44
C VAL A 62 5.95 -15.03 -6.67
N GLY A 63 6.91 -15.17 -5.76
CA GLY A 63 8.13 -14.37 -5.80
C GLY A 63 7.88 -12.93 -5.38
N GLN A 64 8.37 -11.97 -6.15
CA GLN A 64 8.10 -10.56 -5.90
C GLN A 64 6.70 -10.20 -6.41
N GLY A 65 5.86 -9.66 -5.53
CA GLY A 65 4.46 -9.34 -5.82
C GLY A 65 3.48 -9.99 -4.86
N ASP A 66 2.20 -9.67 -5.05
CA ASP A 66 1.09 -10.19 -4.24
C ASP A 66 0.19 -11.12 -5.07
N SER A 67 -0.28 -12.19 -4.42
CA SER A 67 -1.47 -12.90 -4.88
C SER A 67 -2.12 -13.63 -3.72
N ILE A 68 -3.34 -13.23 -3.38
CA ILE A 68 -4.04 -13.67 -2.18
C ILE A 68 -5.38 -14.28 -2.59
N LEU A 69 -5.63 -15.52 -2.17
CA LEU A 69 -6.90 -16.20 -2.41
C LEU A 69 -7.69 -16.28 -1.10
N LEU A 70 -8.93 -15.78 -1.10
CA LEU A 70 -9.90 -15.99 -0.03
C LEU A 70 -10.92 -17.05 -0.49
N GLU A 71 -11.22 -17.99 0.41
CA GLU A 71 -12.21 -19.05 0.21
C GLU A 71 -13.17 -19.13 1.40
N LEU A 72 -14.48 -19.08 1.12
CA LEU A 72 -15.53 -19.41 2.08
C LEU A 72 -16.75 -19.99 1.34
N ASP A 73 -17.31 -21.09 1.84
CA ASP A 73 -18.48 -21.77 1.26
C ASP A 73 -18.39 -22.09 -0.25
N GLY A 74 -17.19 -22.35 -0.76
CA GLY A 74 -16.96 -22.58 -2.18
C GLY A 74 -17.08 -21.33 -3.06
N LYS A 75 -17.08 -20.13 -2.45
CA LYS A 75 -16.84 -18.85 -3.12
C LYS A 75 -15.37 -18.48 -3.03
N PHE A 76 -14.87 -17.82 -4.06
CA PHE A 76 -13.47 -17.50 -4.23
C PHE A 76 -13.27 -16.03 -4.62
N MET A 77 -12.44 -15.34 -3.86
CA MET A 77 -11.94 -14.01 -4.21
C MET A 77 -10.43 -14.07 -4.40
N LEU A 78 -9.94 -13.68 -5.58
CA LEU A 78 -8.51 -13.49 -5.82
C LEU A 78 -8.17 -12.00 -5.73
N VAL A 79 -7.23 -11.64 -4.87
CA VAL A 79 -6.66 -10.30 -4.77
C VAL A 79 -5.25 -10.34 -5.34
N ASP A 80 -5.03 -9.63 -6.44
CA ASP A 80 -3.79 -9.62 -7.21
C ASP A 80 -3.34 -11.00 -7.75
N SER A 81 -2.35 -10.99 -8.63
CA SER A 81 -2.00 -12.13 -9.51
C SER A 81 -0.49 -12.30 -9.73
N GLY A 82 0.33 -11.56 -8.98
CA GLY A 82 1.77 -11.52 -9.15
C GLY A 82 2.23 -10.92 -10.48
N GLU A 83 3.54 -11.02 -10.71
CA GLU A 83 4.19 -10.64 -11.96
C GLU A 83 3.70 -11.48 -13.16
N ARG A 84 3.95 -11.00 -14.37
CA ARG A 84 3.50 -11.62 -15.62
C ARG A 84 3.87 -13.09 -15.78
N ASP A 85 5.04 -13.51 -15.29
CA ASP A 85 5.45 -14.91 -15.37
C ASP A 85 4.80 -15.80 -14.29
N GLN A 86 4.14 -15.20 -13.30
CA GLN A 86 3.44 -15.86 -12.20
C GLN A 86 1.99 -16.19 -12.50
N GLY A 87 1.37 -15.59 -13.53
CA GLY A 87 -0.03 -15.87 -13.90
C GLY A 87 -0.32 -17.37 -14.09
N LYS A 88 0.63 -18.13 -14.64
CA LYS A 88 0.55 -19.60 -14.76
C LYS A 88 0.72 -20.34 -13.44
N VAL A 89 1.55 -19.81 -12.53
CA VAL A 89 1.74 -20.36 -11.18
C VAL A 89 0.44 -20.25 -10.40
N VAL A 90 -0.15 -19.05 -10.38
CA VAL A 90 -1.44 -18.79 -9.75
C VAL A 90 -2.54 -19.63 -10.40
N THR A 91 -2.63 -19.66 -11.73
CA THR A 91 -3.61 -20.50 -12.45
C THR A 91 -3.49 -21.98 -12.07
N ALA A 92 -2.27 -22.52 -12.02
CA ALA A 92 -2.04 -23.92 -11.64
C ALA A 92 -2.41 -24.16 -10.17
N TYR A 93 -2.13 -23.22 -9.27
CA TYR A 93 -2.53 -23.29 -7.87
C TYR A 93 -4.05 -23.38 -7.74
N LEU A 94 -4.78 -22.44 -8.34
CA LEU A 94 -6.25 -22.40 -8.32
C LEU A 94 -6.87 -23.70 -8.88
N GLN A 95 -6.36 -24.19 -10.02
CA GLN A 95 -6.81 -25.46 -10.61
C GLN A 95 -6.54 -26.66 -9.69
N ASN A 96 -5.42 -26.68 -8.98
CA ASN A 96 -5.10 -27.76 -8.04
C ASN A 96 -5.98 -27.72 -6.79
N GLN A 97 -6.51 -26.55 -6.41
CA GLN A 97 -7.56 -26.42 -5.38
C GLN A 97 -8.94 -26.83 -5.89
N GLY A 98 -9.07 -27.17 -7.18
CA GLY A 98 -10.36 -27.53 -7.79
C GLY A 98 -11.25 -26.34 -8.13
N ILE A 99 -10.68 -25.12 -8.13
CA ILE A 99 -11.39 -23.89 -8.44
C ILE A 99 -11.64 -23.83 -9.94
N SER A 100 -12.89 -23.54 -10.32
CA SER A 100 -13.30 -23.41 -11.72
C SER A 100 -13.90 -22.06 -12.08
N THR A 101 -14.22 -21.23 -11.09
CA THR A 101 -14.82 -19.88 -11.21
C THR A 101 -14.28 -19.03 -10.07
N LEU A 102 -14.13 -17.72 -10.31
CA LEU A 102 -13.83 -16.73 -9.28
C LEU A 102 -15.03 -15.79 -9.15
N ASP A 103 -15.60 -15.70 -7.95
CA ASP A 103 -16.70 -14.78 -7.66
C ASP A 103 -16.20 -13.34 -7.74
N TYR A 104 -15.01 -13.08 -7.20
CA TYR A 104 -14.34 -11.78 -7.26
C TYR A 104 -12.89 -11.90 -7.70
N VAL A 105 -12.46 -10.94 -8.52
CA VAL A 105 -11.05 -10.62 -8.73
C VAL A 105 -10.84 -9.16 -8.37
N VAL A 106 -9.87 -8.86 -7.51
CA VAL A 106 -9.50 -7.51 -7.10
C VAL A 106 -8.11 -7.21 -7.62
N ALA A 107 -7.96 -6.12 -8.37
CA ALA A 107 -6.68 -5.51 -8.69
C ALA A 107 -6.43 -4.33 -7.75
N THR A 108 -5.41 -4.43 -6.89
CA THR A 108 -5.16 -3.38 -5.89
C THR A 108 -4.68 -2.10 -6.55
N HIS A 109 -3.69 -2.18 -7.43
CA HIS A 109 -3.12 -1.07 -8.20
C HIS A 109 -2.40 -1.60 -9.46
N PRO A 110 -2.00 -0.74 -10.41
CA PRO A 110 -1.68 -1.19 -11.78
C PRO A 110 -0.22 -1.63 -11.99
N HIS A 111 0.55 -1.88 -10.92
CA HIS A 111 1.91 -2.39 -11.04
C HIS A 111 1.95 -3.85 -11.47
N SER A 112 3.05 -4.21 -12.14
CA SER A 112 3.15 -5.50 -12.83
C SER A 112 3.24 -6.66 -11.86
N ASP A 113 3.88 -6.50 -10.71
CA ASP A 113 3.95 -7.52 -9.65
C ASP A 113 2.63 -7.73 -8.90
N HIS A 114 1.57 -7.01 -9.29
CA HIS A 114 0.21 -7.19 -8.78
C HIS A 114 -0.74 -7.67 -9.89
N ILE A 115 -0.80 -6.96 -11.02
CA ILE A 115 -1.74 -7.28 -12.11
C ILE A 115 -1.11 -8.04 -13.28
N GLY A 116 0.18 -8.37 -13.22
CA GLY A 116 0.93 -9.00 -14.30
C GLY A 116 0.34 -10.32 -14.74
N GLY A 117 -0.10 -11.14 -13.78
CA GLY A 117 -0.75 -12.43 -14.02
C GLY A 117 -2.21 -12.35 -14.49
N MET A 118 -2.86 -11.18 -14.50
CA MET A 118 -4.30 -11.06 -14.77
C MET A 118 -4.70 -11.55 -16.16
N ASP A 119 -3.83 -11.45 -17.17
CA ASP A 119 -4.10 -12.02 -18.50
C ASP A 119 -4.36 -13.54 -18.42
N ASP A 120 -3.52 -14.28 -17.69
CA ASP A 120 -3.69 -15.73 -17.52
C ASP A 120 -4.95 -16.02 -16.68
N ILE A 121 -5.17 -15.29 -15.58
CA ILE A 121 -6.35 -15.49 -14.71
C ILE A 121 -7.64 -15.28 -15.48
N LEU A 122 -7.80 -14.10 -16.09
CA LEU A 122 -9.01 -13.73 -16.80
C LEU A 122 -9.25 -14.64 -18.00
N ASN A 123 -8.21 -15.20 -18.63
CA ASN A 123 -8.37 -16.15 -19.74
C ASN A 123 -8.73 -17.58 -19.32
N ASN A 124 -8.31 -18.03 -18.13
CA ASN A 124 -8.50 -19.40 -17.67
C ASN A 124 -9.72 -19.61 -16.76
N PHE A 125 -10.22 -18.56 -16.10
CA PHE A 125 -11.37 -18.64 -15.19
C PHE A 125 -12.51 -17.71 -15.64
N PRO A 126 -13.77 -18.14 -15.57
CA PRO A 126 -14.90 -17.22 -15.48
C PRO A 126 -14.78 -16.38 -14.21
N VAL A 127 -14.99 -15.08 -14.34
CA VAL A 127 -14.99 -14.12 -13.24
C VAL A 127 -16.35 -13.45 -13.16
N GLU A 128 -16.99 -13.47 -11.99
CA GLU A 128 -18.33 -12.88 -11.80
C GLU A 128 -18.26 -11.37 -11.55
N HIS A 129 -17.26 -10.90 -10.81
CA HIS A 129 -17.02 -9.48 -10.52
C HIS A 129 -15.54 -9.15 -10.56
N PHE A 130 -15.18 -8.04 -11.22
CA PHE A 130 -13.84 -7.47 -11.22
C PHE A 130 -13.86 -6.12 -10.49
N VAL A 131 -12.97 -5.96 -9.52
CA VAL A 131 -12.82 -4.76 -8.70
C VAL A 131 -11.46 -4.13 -8.97
N ASP A 132 -11.43 -2.82 -9.12
CA ASP A 132 -10.21 -2.04 -9.42
C ASP A 132 -10.20 -0.74 -8.62
N SER A 133 -9.01 -0.20 -8.32
CA SER A 133 -8.87 1.10 -7.67
C SER A 133 -9.40 2.25 -8.54
N GLY A 134 -9.49 2.06 -9.85
CA GLY A 134 -9.89 3.06 -10.82
C GLY A 134 -8.81 4.09 -11.14
N TYR A 135 -7.58 3.89 -10.65
CA TYR A 135 -6.45 4.75 -11.01
C TYR A 135 -5.96 4.40 -12.42
N PRO A 136 -6.00 5.34 -13.37
CA PRO A 136 -5.64 5.05 -14.76
C PRO A 136 -4.14 4.82 -14.92
N HIS A 137 -3.77 3.81 -15.70
CA HIS A 137 -2.38 3.56 -16.08
C HIS A 137 -2.27 3.24 -17.57
N THR A 138 -1.08 3.44 -18.17
CA THR A 138 -0.87 3.26 -19.62
C THR A 138 0.05 2.08 -19.95
N SER A 139 0.40 1.27 -18.95
CA SER A 139 1.16 0.05 -19.19
C SER A 139 0.37 -0.91 -20.07
N LYS A 140 1.09 -1.72 -20.85
CA LYS A 140 0.44 -2.70 -21.70
C LYS A 140 -0.28 -3.79 -20.90
N THR A 141 0.23 -4.08 -19.71
CA THR A 141 -0.40 -4.99 -18.74
C THR A 141 -1.80 -4.50 -18.37
N TYR A 142 -1.91 -3.25 -17.91
CA TYR A 142 -3.18 -2.65 -17.51
C TYR A 142 -4.15 -2.52 -18.69
N GLU A 143 -3.70 -2.03 -19.84
CA GLU A 143 -4.54 -1.92 -21.04
C GLU A 143 -5.11 -3.28 -21.48
N ASN A 144 -4.29 -4.34 -21.48
CA ASN A 144 -4.72 -5.66 -21.90
C ASN A 144 -5.73 -6.27 -20.91
N MET A 145 -5.51 -6.07 -19.62
CA MET A 145 -6.46 -6.47 -18.57
C MET A 145 -7.84 -5.86 -18.83
N LEU A 146 -7.93 -4.54 -19.03
CA LEU A 146 -9.19 -3.84 -19.34
C LEU A 146 -9.83 -4.34 -20.64
N ILE A 147 -9.02 -4.62 -21.68
CA ILE A 147 -9.53 -5.18 -22.95
C ILE A 147 -10.17 -6.56 -22.73
N ILE A 148 -9.57 -7.41 -21.90
CA ILE A 148 -10.12 -8.75 -21.62
C ILE A 148 -11.42 -8.63 -20.82
N ILE A 149 -11.46 -7.76 -19.82
CA ILE A 149 -12.66 -7.46 -19.01
C ILE A 149 -13.81 -7.03 -19.92
N ASP A 150 -13.58 -6.03 -20.80
CA ASP A 150 -14.58 -5.54 -21.76
C ASP A 150 -14.99 -6.62 -22.77
N THR A 151 -14.03 -7.36 -23.32
CA THR A 151 -14.29 -8.41 -24.32
C THR A 151 -15.14 -9.55 -23.75
N LYS A 152 -14.96 -9.87 -22.47
CA LYS A 152 -15.68 -10.94 -21.77
C LYS A 152 -16.96 -10.47 -21.09
N ASP A 153 -17.27 -9.17 -21.14
CA ASP A 153 -18.42 -8.54 -20.47
C ASP A 153 -18.43 -8.87 -18.97
N ILE A 154 -17.25 -8.83 -18.33
CA ILE A 154 -17.09 -9.06 -16.90
C ILE A 154 -17.59 -7.81 -16.16
N PRO A 155 -18.53 -7.92 -15.21
CA PRO A 155 -18.94 -6.81 -14.37
C PRO A 155 -17.73 -6.15 -13.70
N PHE A 156 -17.51 -4.87 -14.01
CA PHE A 156 -16.35 -4.09 -13.55
C PHE A 156 -16.80 -2.98 -12.59
N GLU A 157 -16.17 -2.92 -11.43
CA GLU A 157 -16.45 -1.93 -10.39
C GLU A 157 -15.18 -1.20 -9.97
N VAL A 158 -15.28 0.14 -9.95
CA VAL A 158 -14.25 0.99 -9.34
C VAL A 158 -14.66 1.27 -7.91
N VAL A 159 -13.77 0.98 -6.97
CA VAL A 159 -14.04 1.15 -5.54
C VAL A 159 -13.25 2.31 -4.95
N GLN A 160 -13.79 2.87 -3.87
CA GLN A 160 -13.17 3.90 -3.05
C GLN A 160 -13.44 3.59 -1.58
N ALA A 161 -12.73 4.27 -0.69
CA ALA A 161 -12.88 4.13 0.75
C ALA A 161 -14.35 4.22 1.21
N GLY A 162 -14.77 3.29 2.08
CA GLY A 162 -16.14 3.11 2.57
C GLY A 162 -17.03 2.22 1.69
N HIS A 163 -16.53 1.71 0.56
CA HIS A 163 -17.24 0.71 -0.24
C HIS A 163 -17.26 -0.65 0.47
N LYS A 164 -18.35 -1.42 0.32
CA LYS A 164 -18.48 -2.78 0.87
C LYS A 164 -18.65 -3.79 -0.26
N ILE A 165 -17.83 -4.85 -0.23
CA ILE A 165 -17.89 -5.94 -1.22
C ILE A 165 -18.81 -7.05 -0.68
N ASP A 166 -19.87 -7.37 -1.43
CA ASP A 166 -20.86 -8.41 -1.08
C ASP A 166 -20.37 -9.82 -1.42
N PHE A 167 -19.26 -10.23 -0.80
CA PHE A 167 -18.64 -11.55 -1.04
C PHE A 167 -19.46 -12.68 -0.40
N ASP A 168 -19.74 -12.58 0.90
CA ASP A 168 -20.59 -13.53 1.62
C ASP A 168 -21.28 -12.87 2.82
N PRO A 169 -22.55 -13.18 3.13
CA PRO A 169 -23.24 -12.58 4.29
C PRO A 169 -22.57 -12.81 5.65
N ALA A 170 -21.67 -13.79 5.78
CA ALA A 170 -20.94 -14.06 7.01
C ALA A 170 -19.62 -13.28 7.12
N VAL A 171 -19.13 -12.65 6.03
CA VAL A 171 -17.86 -11.91 5.98
C VAL A 171 -18.15 -10.45 5.64
N ASP A 172 -17.68 -9.53 6.46
CA ASP A 172 -17.69 -8.10 6.12
C ASP A 172 -16.38 -7.74 5.43
N ILE A 173 -16.46 -7.23 4.19
CA ILE A 173 -15.30 -6.74 3.43
C ILE A 173 -15.51 -5.26 3.15
N GLU A 174 -14.72 -4.42 3.80
CA GLU A 174 -14.73 -2.96 3.62
C GLU A 174 -13.46 -2.50 2.90
N VAL A 175 -13.63 -1.61 1.93
CA VAL A 175 -12.54 -0.92 1.22
C VAL A 175 -12.15 0.31 2.04
N LEU A 176 -10.89 0.40 2.46
CA LEU A 176 -10.37 1.53 3.25
C LEU A 176 -9.61 2.57 2.40
N ASN A 177 -9.17 2.17 1.21
CA ASN A 177 -8.43 2.98 0.23
C ASN A 177 -8.72 2.41 -1.17
N PRO A 178 -8.67 3.16 -2.29
CA PRO A 178 -8.22 4.55 -2.44
C PRO A 178 -9.15 5.60 -1.84
N ALA A 179 -8.58 6.75 -1.45
CA ALA A 179 -9.33 7.95 -1.13
C ALA A 179 -10.14 8.49 -2.34
N SER A 180 -11.10 9.39 -2.08
CA SER A 180 -11.88 10.02 -3.16
C SER A 180 -11.07 10.90 -4.12
N ILE A 181 -9.91 11.37 -3.65
CA ILE A 181 -8.90 12.08 -4.43
C ILE A 181 -7.70 11.17 -4.47
N TYR A 182 -7.29 10.78 -5.67
CA TYR A 182 -6.12 9.92 -5.84
C TYR A 182 -4.82 10.66 -5.51
N SER A 183 -3.86 9.93 -4.95
CA SER A 183 -2.48 10.38 -4.84
C SER A 183 -1.82 10.38 -6.23
N ASP A 184 -0.79 11.21 -6.39
CA ASP A 184 0.06 11.14 -7.58
C ASP A 184 0.96 9.88 -7.55
N GLU A 185 1.15 9.28 -6.38
CA GLU A 185 1.88 8.02 -6.20
C GLU A 185 0.98 6.81 -6.44
N LEU A 186 1.37 5.93 -7.37
CA LEU A 186 0.57 4.79 -7.82
C LEU A 186 0.20 3.83 -6.68
N ASN A 187 1.17 3.53 -5.83
CA ASN A 187 1.03 2.62 -4.70
C ASN A 187 0.03 3.11 -3.66
N GLU A 188 -0.04 4.42 -3.46
CA GLU A 188 -0.94 5.06 -2.50
C GLU A 188 -2.41 5.04 -2.95
N ASN A 189 -2.66 4.57 -4.17
CA ASN A 189 -4.01 4.30 -4.68
C ASN A 189 -4.41 2.83 -4.61
N SER A 190 -3.64 2.00 -3.89
CA SER A 190 -3.95 0.58 -3.68
C SER A 190 -5.32 0.38 -3.03
N VAL A 191 -6.10 -0.58 -3.54
CA VAL A 191 -7.29 -1.07 -2.84
C VAL A 191 -6.87 -1.74 -1.54
N VAL A 192 -7.16 -1.10 -0.41
CA VAL A 192 -6.92 -1.68 0.93
C VAL A 192 -8.21 -2.34 1.40
N LEU A 193 -8.14 -3.63 1.75
CA LEU A 193 -9.30 -4.42 2.18
C LEU A 193 -9.21 -4.76 3.66
N LYS A 194 -10.24 -4.39 4.43
CA LYS A 194 -10.50 -4.90 5.77
C LYS A 194 -11.50 -6.04 5.68
N VAL A 195 -11.08 -7.25 6.02
CA VAL A 195 -11.89 -8.47 5.96
C VAL A 195 -12.16 -8.93 7.38
N THR A 196 -13.43 -9.03 7.77
CA THR A 196 -13.84 -9.44 9.12
C THR A 196 -14.75 -10.65 9.06
N TYR A 197 -14.37 -11.72 9.77
CA TYR A 197 -15.12 -12.96 9.91
C TYR A 197 -15.24 -13.33 11.38
N GLY A 198 -16.42 -13.14 11.95
CA GLY A 198 -16.62 -13.28 13.40
C GLY A 198 -15.73 -12.32 14.19
N GLU A 199 -14.86 -12.86 15.03
CA GLU A 199 -13.87 -12.14 15.84
C GLU A 199 -12.48 -12.07 15.18
N THR A 200 -12.26 -12.73 14.04
CA THR A 200 -10.98 -12.69 13.31
C THR A 200 -11.03 -11.68 12.17
N SER A 201 -9.96 -10.92 11.98
CA SER A 201 -9.89 -9.95 10.89
C SER A 201 -8.51 -9.80 10.24
N PHE A 202 -8.55 -9.42 8.96
CA PHE A 202 -7.39 -9.25 8.09
C PHE A 202 -7.39 -7.83 7.55
N LEU A 203 -6.20 -7.23 7.43
CA LEU A 203 -5.98 -6.02 6.67
C LEU A 203 -5.02 -6.31 5.51
N LEU A 204 -5.52 -6.18 4.29
CA LEU A 204 -4.78 -6.44 3.06
C LEU A 204 -4.41 -5.11 2.42
N MET A 205 -3.13 -4.74 2.53
CA MET A 205 -2.68 -3.39 2.18
C MET A 205 -2.32 -3.21 0.70
N GLY A 206 -2.09 -4.29 -0.06
CA GLY A 206 -1.41 -4.19 -1.36
C GLY A 206 -0.08 -3.45 -1.17
N ASP A 207 0.13 -2.40 -1.96
CA ASP A 207 1.29 -1.51 -1.85
C ASP A 207 1.00 -0.16 -1.19
N ALA A 208 -0.17 0.00 -0.55
CA ALA A 208 -0.48 1.20 0.22
C ALA A 208 0.65 1.51 1.24
N GLY A 209 1.12 2.76 1.20
CA GLY A 209 2.26 3.24 1.96
C GLY A 209 1.87 4.27 3.01
N LEU A 210 2.85 5.04 3.45
CA LEU A 210 2.70 5.99 4.57
C LEU A 210 1.60 7.04 4.32
N GLU A 211 1.38 7.46 3.07
CA GLU A 211 0.31 8.44 2.74
C GLU A 211 -1.07 7.81 2.94
N SER A 212 -1.29 6.62 2.40
CA SER A 212 -2.54 5.86 2.58
C SER A 212 -2.79 5.55 4.05
N GLU A 213 -1.75 5.17 4.78
CA GLU A 213 -1.84 4.89 6.22
C GLU A 213 -2.31 6.12 7.01
N GLU A 214 -1.73 7.29 6.74
CA GLU A 214 -2.16 8.55 7.36
C GLU A 214 -3.61 8.86 7.01
N TYR A 215 -3.97 8.77 5.72
CA TYR A 215 -5.34 8.97 5.27
C TYR A 215 -6.34 8.05 5.98
N ILE A 216 -6.08 6.74 6.03
CA ILE A 216 -6.99 5.75 6.63
C ILE A 216 -7.23 6.06 8.11
N ILE A 217 -6.16 6.40 8.85
CA ILE A 217 -6.24 6.76 10.27
C ILE A 217 -6.99 8.08 10.47
N GLU A 218 -6.69 9.11 9.69
CA GLU A 218 -7.34 10.42 9.80
C GLU A 218 -8.83 10.38 9.41
N ALA A 219 -9.19 9.54 8.44
CA ALA A 219 -10.57 9.27 8.06
C ALA A 219 -11.36 8.52 9.15
N GLY A 220 -10.68 7.96 10.14
CA GLY A 220 -11.28 7.29 11.30
C GLY A 220 -11.79 5.89 10.99
N TYR A 221 -11.24 5.23 9.97
CA TYR A 221 -11.52 3.82 9.71
C TYR A 221 -10.93 2.94 10.80
N ASP A 222 -11.62 1.83 11.08
CA ASP A 222 -11.13 0.81 12.01
C ASP A 222 -10.10 -0.08 11.32
N VAL A 223 -8.84 0.06 11.73
CA VAL A 223 -7.72 -0.71 11.19
C VAL A 223 -7.29 -1.86 12.11
N ASP A 224 -7.85 -1.98 13.32
CA ASP A 224 -7.47 -2.99 14.30
C ASP A 224 -7.71 -4.40 13.73
N SER A 225 -6.65 -5.17 13.49
CA SER A 225 -6.70 -6.43 12.74
C SER A 225 -5.73 -7.47 13.27
N ASP A 226 -6.17 -8.71 13.45
CA ASP A 226 -5.31 -9.81 13.95
C ASP A 226 -4.21 -10.16 12.95
N ILE A 227 -4.52 -10.08 11.65
CA ILE A 227 -3.61 -10.39 10.55
C ILE A 227 -3.40 -9.18 9.64
N LEU A 228 -2.14 -8.82 9.42
CA LEU A 228 -1.75 -7.76 8.49
C LEU A 228 -0.96 -8.36 7.32
N LYS A 229 -1.47 -8.25 6.09
CA LYS A 229 -0.60 -8.27 4.91
C LYS A 229 0.06 -6.90 4.82
N VAL A 230 1.35 -6.90 5.09
CA VAL A 230 2.20 -5.72 5.18
C VAL A 230 2.22 -5.01 3.82
N GLY A 231 2.08 -3.69 3.86
CA GLY A 231 2.10 -2.84 2.67
C GLY A 231 3.44 -2.91 1.96
N HIS A 232 3.39 -2.92 0.63
CA HIS A 232 4.52 -2.71 -0.27
C HIS A 232 5.71 -3.63 0.04
N HIS A 233 5.42 -4.91 0.25
CA HIS A 233 6.43 -5.96 0.47
C HIS A 233 7.38 -5.67 1.66
N ALA A 234 6.91 -4.89 2.65
CA ALA A 234 7.71 -4.32 3.75
C ALA A 234 8.83 -3.39 3.27
N SER A 235 8.54 -2.55 2.28
CA SER A 235 9.35 -1.41 1.86
C SER A 235 9.43 -0.31 2.92
N ARG A 236 10.41 0.59 2.80
CA ARG A 236 10.53 1.77 3.68
C ARG A 236 9.38 2.76 3.53
N SER A 237 8.72 2.75 2.37
CA SER A 237 7.59 3.62 2.05
C SER A 237 6.27 3.16 2.65
N GLY A 238 6.25 2.09 3.46
CA GLY A 238 5.06 1.61 4.13
C GLY A 238 5.28 1.05 5.53
N SER A 239 4.18 0.68 6.15
CA SER A 239 4.02 0.08 7.47
C SER A 239 4.67 0.89 8.58
N GLY A 240 4.25 2.14 8.72
CA GLY A 240 4.70 3.10 9.74
C GLY A 240 4.49 2.59 11.17
N ARG A 241 5.31 3.07 12.13
CA ARG A 241 5.21 2.66 13.55
C ARG A 241 3.82 2.93 14.13
N THR A 242 3.27 4.11 13.86
CA THR A 242 1.96 4.52 14.35
C THR A 242 0.86 3.65 13.74
N PHE A 243 0.92 3.39 12.44
CA PHE A 243 -0.05 2.56 11.74
C PHE A 243 -0.04 1.12 12.24
N ILE A 244 1.13 0.46 12.29
CA ILE A 244 1.26 -0.90 12.86
C ILE A 244 0.71 -0.96 14.29
N SER A 245 0.94 0.08 15.10
CA SER A 245 0.43 0.12 16.47
C SER A 245 -1.11 0.24 16.51
N ALA A 246 -1.71 0.93 15.55
CA ALA A 246 -3.15 1.05 15.42
C ALA A 246 -3.80 -0.23 14.87
N VAL A 247 -3.13 -0.91 13.92
CA VAL A 247 -3.55 -2.23 13.41
C VAL A 247 -3.46 -3.30 14.49
N SER A 248 -2.47 -3.20 15.38
CA SER A 248 -2.25 -4.13 16.50
C SER A 248 -2.16 -5.64 16.13
N PRO A 249 -1.43 -6.01 15.05
CA PRO A 249 -1.48 -7.37 14.51
C PRO A 249 -0.80 -8.41 15.40
N GLU A 250 -1.40 -9.59 15.49
CA GLU A 250 -0.77 -10.79 16.04
C GLU A 250 0.13 -11.48 15.01
N VAL A 251 -0.25 -11.41 13.72
CA VAL A 251 0.46 -11.98 12.59
C VAL A 251 0.70 -10.92 11.52
N SER A 252 1.92 -10.85 11.02
CA SER A 252 2.25 -10.02 9.85
C SER A 252 2.80 -10.89 8.73
N ILE A 253 2.24 -10.73 7.54
CA ILE A 253 2.60 -11.48 6.34
C ILE A 253 3.27 -10.51 5.36
N VAL A 254 4.45 -10.89 4.93
CA VAL A 254 5.23 -10.17 3.93
C VAL A 254 5.32 -11.06 2.71
N GLU A 255 4.52 -10.77 1.68
CA GLU A 255 4.71 -11.38 0.37
C GLU A 255 5.90 -10.70 -0.28
N VAL A 256 6.93 -11.47 -0.61
CA VAL A 256 8.20 -10.96 -1.12
C VAL A 256 8.99 -12.09 -1.78
N GLY A 257 9.76 -11.75 -2.82
CA GLY A 257 10.59 -12.71 -3.53
C GLY A 257 12.00 -12.86 -2.95
N ALA A 258 12.54 -14.09 -2.97
CA ALA A 258 13.92 -14.33 -2.57
C ALA A 258 14.90 -13.63 -3.52
N GLY A 259 15.77 -12.76 -2.98
CA GLY A 259 16.79 -12.07 -3.79
C GLY A 259 16.21 -11.12 -4.83
N ASN A 260 15.04 -10.51 -4.55
CA ASN A 260 14.49 -9.44 -5.38
C ASN A 260 15.47 -8.26 -5.45
N ASP A 261 15.42 -7.53 -6.57
CA ASP A 261 16.34 -6.42 -6.85
C ASP A 261 16.04 -5.17 -6.01
N TYR A 262 14.83 -5.07 -5.41
CA TYR A 262 14.39 -3.97 -4.57
C TYR A 262 15.00 -3.96 -3.16
N GLY A 263 15.66 -5.06 -2.75
CA GLY A 263 16.18 -5.21 -1.40
C GLY A 263 15.08 -5.39 -0.34
N HIS A 264 13.86 -5.72 -0.77
CA HIS A 264 12.75 -6.06 0.12
C HIS A 264 12.98 -7.43 0.78
N PRO A 265 12.46 -7.66 1.99
CA PRO A 265 11.93 -6.66 2.90
C PRO A 265 13.03 -5.86 3.59
N HIS A 266 12.75 -4.59 3.93
CA HIS A 266 13.71 -3.73 4.59
C HIS A 266 13.87 -4.04 6.08
N ALA A 267 15.13 -4.10 6.55
CA ALA A 267 15.48 -4.58 7.89
C ALA A 267 14.81 -3.77 9.02
N GLU A 268 14.68 -2.45 8.87
CA GLU A 268 14.02 -1.61 9.87
C GLU A 268 12.50 -1.83 9.97
N VAL A 269 11.85 -2.26 8.88
CA VAL A 269 10.42 -2.57 8.85
C VAL A 269 10.20 -3.93 9.51
N LEU A 270 11.07 -4.89 9.20
CA LEU A 270 11.07 -6.21 9.85
C LEU A 270 11.30 -6.11 11.36
N ASP A 271 12.28 -5.33 11.81
CA ASP A 271 12.54 -5.09 13.25
C ASP A 271 11.31 -4.52 13.95
N ARG A 272 10.58 -3.62 13.29
CA ARG A 272 9.36 -3.01 13.82
C ARG A 272 8.22 -4.03 13.94
N LEU A 273 7.98 -4.82 12.90
CA LEU A 273 6.93 -5.84 12.89
C LEU A 273 7.20 -6.92 13.94
N GLN A 274 8.44 -7.44 14.03
CA GLN A 274 8.81 -8.51 14.96
C GLN A 274 8.70 -8.14 16.44
N LYS A 275 8.65 -6.84 16.75
CA LYS A 275 8.44 -6.36 18.12
C LYS A 275 6.99 -6.51 18.59
N VAL A 276 6.05 -6.63 17.66
CA VAL A 276 4.61 -6.62 17.96
C VAL A 276 3.87 -7.86 17.44
N SER A 277 4.38 -8.53 16.39
CA SER A 277 3.71 -9.64 15.73
C SER A 277 4.65 -10.79 15.38
N THR A 278 4.07 -11.95 15.04
CA THR A 278 4.81 -13.03 14.40
C THR A 278 4.89 -12.79 12.89
N VAL A 279 6.11 -12.66 12.36
CA VAL A 279 6.33 -12.40 10.93
C VAL A 279 6.45 -13.70 10.12
N TYR A 280 5.67 -13.78 9.04
CA TYR A 280 5.75 -14.79 7.99
C TYR A 280 6.16 -14.14 6.67
N ARG A 281 6.98 -14.83 5.86
CA ARG A 281 7.44 -14.32 4.56
C ARG A 281 7.34 -15.39 3.49
N THR A 282 6.83 -15.08 2.31
CA THR A 282 6.66 -16.09 1.24
C THR A 282 8.00 -16.64 0.71
N ASP A 283 9.04 -15.80 0.59
CA ASP A 283 10.37 -16.27 0.19
C ASP A 283 10.95 -17.36 1.12
N LEU A 284 10.67 -17.26 2.43
CA LEU A 284 11.19 -18.16 3.46
C LEU A 284 10.22 -19.28 3.86
N ASP A 285 8.92 -19.00 3.91
CA ASP A 285 7.85 -19.90 4.37
C ASP A 285 7.07 -20.53 3.20
N GLY A 286 7.31 -20.10 1.95
CA GLY A 286 6.51 -20.49 0.79
C GLY A 286 5.08 -19.95 0.90
N THR A 287 4.11 -20.63 0.26
CA THR A 287 2.70 -20.26 0.41
C THR A 287 2.29 -20.34 1.89
N ILE A 288 1.68 -19.27 2.40
CA ILE A 288 1.20 -19.18 3.78
C ILE A 288 -0.33 -19.26 3.74
N VAL A 289 -0.93 -20.12 4.56
CA VAL A 289 -2.37 -20.32 4.60
C VAL A 289 -2.88 -20.10 6.01
N ILE A 290 -3.86 -19.20 6.15
CA ILE A 290 -4.57 -18.94 7.40
C ILE A 290 -5.99 -19.46 7.29
N THR A 291 -6.39 -20.32 8.22
CA THR A 291 -7.76 -20.85 8.30
C THR A 291 -8.36 -20.44 9.63
N THR A 292 -9.53 -19.79 9.59
CA THR A 292 -10.28 -19.33 10.78
C THR A 292 -11.72 -19.83 10.78
N ASP A 293 -12.24 -20.17 11.96
CA ASP A 293 -13.67 -20.47 12.20
C ASP A 293 -14.47 -19.22 12.62
N GLY A 294 -13.82 -18.05 12.59
CA GLY A 294 -14.38 -16.78 13.03
C GLY A 294 -14.27 -16.55 14.54
N SER A 295 -13.52 -17.37 15.27
CA SER A 295 -13.15 -17.10 16.67
C SER A 295 -11.68 -17.40 16.92
N THR A 296 -11.14 -18.42 16.26
CA THR A 296 -9.72 -18.79 16.32
C THR A 296 -9.20 -19.06 14.93
N TYR A 297 -7.90 -18.86 14.74
CA TYR A 297 -7.25 -19.13 13.48
C TYR A 297 -6.01 -20.01 13.64
N THR A 298 -5.61 -20.65 12.55
CA THR A 298 -4.37 -21.42 12.44
C THR A 298 -3.57 -20.92 11.25
N VAL A 299 -2.24 -20.95 11.37
CA VAL A 299 -1.31 -20.58 10.29
C VAL A 299 -0.53 -21.81 9.87
N THR A 300 -0.50 -22.10 8.58
CA THR A 300 0.32 -23.16 7.98
C THR A 300 1.22 -22.58 6.89
N THR A 301 2.38 -23.20 6.69
CA THR A 301 3.37 -22.75 5.72
C THR A 301 3.81 -23.90 4.84
N GLU A 302 4.01 -23.64 3.55
CA GLU A 302 4.51 -24.64 2.59
C GLU A 302 5.93 -25.11 2.92
N LYS A 303 6.81 -24.17 3.28
CA LYS A 303 8.19 -24.42 3.71
C LYS A 303 8.22 -24.41 5.25
N THR A 304 8.80 -25.45 5.85
CA THR A 304 8.92 -25.55 7.32
C THR A 304 10.18 -24.84 7.81
N ARG A 305 10.01 -23.82 8.65
CA ARG A 305 11.10 -23.18 9.40
C ARG A 305 11.03 -23.53 10.88
N ASN A 306 12.20 -23.66 11.51
CA ASN A 306 12.28 -23.89 12.95
C ASN A 306 11.89 -22.59 13.69
N THR A 307 11.07 -22.63 14.73
CA THR A 307 10.56 -21.43 15.41
C THR A 307 11.66 -20.52 15.95
N SER A 308 12.79 -21.06 16.40
CA SER A 308 13.99 -20.29 16.79
C SER A 308 14.56 -19.47 15.63
N SER A 309 14.54 -20.01 14.41
CA SER A 309 15.00 -19.31 13.21
C SER A 309 14.02 -18.23 12.72
N ARG A 310 12.74 -18.28 13.13
CA ARG A 310 11.74 -17.27 12.76
C ARG A 310 12.02 -15.93 13.44
N ASN A 311 12.58 -15.95 14.65
CA ASN A 311 12.94 -14.73 15.39
C ASN A 311 14.42 -14.34 15.22
N GLU A 312 15.31 -15.29 14.91
CA GLU A 312 16.75 -15.04 14.72
C GLU A 312 17.12 -14.63 13.28
N ALA A 313 16.29 -14.92 12.28
CA ALA A 313 16.59 -14.67 10.85
C ALA A 313 16.74 -13.19 10.44
N TYR A 314 16.67 -12.27 11.41
CA TYR A 314 16.68 -10.83 11.17
C TYR A 314 17.69 -10.08 12.04
N ALA A 315 18.51 -10.81 12.80
CA ALA A 315 19.74 -10.23 13.33
C ALA A 315 20.68 -9.94 12.16
N SER A 316 20.88 -8.65 11.88
CA SER A 316 21.78 -8.08 10.88
C SER A 316 22.96 -8.99 10.52
N THR A 317 23.04 -9.38 9.25
CA THR A 317 24.27 -9.86 8.63
C THR A 317 24.88 -8.74 7.79
N ASP A 318 24.99 -7.54 8.34
CA ASP A 318 26.03 -6.60 7.91
C ASP A 318 27.22 -6.71 8.86
N SER A 319 27.96 -7.81 8.72
CA SER A 319 29.28 -7.97 9.31
C SER A 319 30.32 -7.70 8.23
N THR A 320 30.75 -6.45 8.11
CA THR A 320 32.12 -6.17 7.68
C THR A 320 32.82 -5.26 8.70
N ALA A 321 33.88 -5.86 9.28
CA ALA A 321 35.01 -5.26 9.99
C ALA A 321 34.75 -4.43 11.25
N GLU A 322 35.23 -5.00 12.36
CA GLU A 322 35.51 -4.37 13.65
C GLU A 322 36.01 -2.92 13.55
N VAL A 323 35.25 -1.99 14.13
CA VAL A 323 35.84 -0.87 14.87
C VAL A 323 35.29 -0.91 16.28
N GLN A 324 36.21 -0.85 17.23
CA GLN A 324 35.98 -1.07 18.65
C GLN A 324 34.85 -0.20 19.20
N SER A 325 34.03 -0.86 20.01
CA SER A 325 33.02 -0.30 20.88
C SER A 325 33.59 0.80 21.79
N GLU A 326 33.09 2.01 21.65
CA GLU A 326 32.96 2.91 22.79
C GLU A 326 31.47 3.07 23.13
N GLU A 327 31.21 2.74 24.38
CA GLU A 327 30.00 2.82 25.20
C GLU A 327 28.96 3.87 24.71
N TYR A 328 27.83 3.42 24.17
CA TYR A 328 26.71 4.31 23.85
C TYR A 328 25.74 4.38 25.03
N VAL A 329 25.84 5.50 25.75
CA VAL A 329 24.81 5.98 26.67
C VAL A 329 23.66 6.55 25.85
N ASP A 330 22.45 6.16 26.21
CA ASP A 330 21.15 6.66 25.76
C ASP A 330 21.07 8.20 25.70
N SER A 331 20.85 8.76 24.50
CA SER A 331 20.05 9.98 24.30
C SER A 331 19.67 10.22 22.82
N SER A 332 18.36 10.23 22.55
CA SER A 332 17.63 10.84 21.42
C SER A 332 18.09 10.54 19.97
N SER A 333 17.41 9.62 19.28
CA SER A 333 17.45 9.51 17.83
C SER A 333 16.53 10.55 17.18
N THR A 334 17.10 11.66 16.72
CA THR A 334 16.43 12.55 15.77
C THR A 334 16.70 12.04 14.35
N GLU A 335 15.65 11.74 13.60
CA GLU A 335 15.74 11.52 12.14
C GLU A 335 16.57 12.64 11.48
N PRO A 336 17.31 12.35 10.40
CA PRO A 336 18.11 13.35 9.70
C PRO A 336 17.17 14.46 9.19
N THR A 337 17.46 15.69 9.60
CA THR A 337 16.63 16.84 9.22
C THR A 337 16.76 17.22 7.75
N VAL A 338 17.77 16.69 7.04
CA VAL A 338 17.98 16.87 5.61
C VAL A 338 17.91 15.51 4.93
N TYR A 339 17.08 15.37 3.90
CA TYR A 339 16.83 14.08 3.25
C TYR A 339 16.41 14.24 1.78
N VAL A 340 16.47 13.16 1.01
CA VAL A 340 15.93 13.10 -0.36
C VAL A 340 14.42 12.93 -0.26
N SER A 341 13.66 13.94 -0.68
CA SER A 341 12.21 13.98 -0.49
C SER A 341 11.41 13.54 -1.70
N ASP A 342 12.01 13.60 -2.90
CA ASP A 342 11.32 13.27 -4.14
C ASP A 342 12.34 12.95 -5.25
N LEU A 343 11.96 12.15 -6.23
CA LEU A 343 12.78 11.69 -7.36
C LEU A 343 11.87 11.45 -8.57
N ASN A 344 12.19 12.09 -9.70
CA ASN A 344 11.43 11.93 -10.94
C ASN A 344 12.33 11.41 -12.06
N LEU A 345 12.02 10.19 -12.50
CA LEU A 345 12.77 9.48 -13.52
C LEU A 345 12.54 10.01 -14.95
N GLN A 346 11.37 10.58 -15.20
CA GLN A 346 10.98 11.05 -16.53
C GLN A 346 11.55 12.44 -16.82
N ASP A 347 11.43 13.33 -15.84
CA ASP A 347 11.89 14.73 -15.91
C ASP A 347 13.31 14.91 -15.36
N GLU A 348 13.92 13.81 -14.91
CA GLU A 348 15.36 13.72 -14.66
C GLU A 348 15.84 14.66 -13.55
N TRP A 349 15.19 14.58 -12.38
CA TRP A 349 15.56 15.38 -11.21
C TRP A 349 15.34 14.67 -9.88
N VAL A 350 16.04 15.15 -8.86
CA VAL A 350 15.92 14.70 -7.46
C VAL A 350 15.74 15.91 -6.54
N GLN A 351 14.91 15.78 -5.50
CA GLN A 351 14.63 16.85 -4.55
C GLN A 351 15.20 16.53 -3.16
N ILE A 352 15.77 17.56 -2.52
CA ILE A 352 16.35 17.49 -1.18
C ILE A 352 15.62 18.47 -0.30
N SER A 353 15.11 17.99 0.83
CA SER A 353 14.36 18.77 1.82
C SER A 353 15.15 18.96 3.10
N ASN A 354 14.95 20.11 3.76
CA ASN A 354 15.41 20.35 5.13
C ASN A 354 14.21 20.63 6.04
N THR A 355 13.78 19.66 6.84
CA THR A 355 12.70 19.81 7.85
C THR A 355 13.22 20.31 9.20
N GLY A 356 14.52 20.50 9.34
CA GLY A 356 15.14 21.00 10.55
C GLY A 356 14.80 22.45 10.84
N ALA A 357 14.97 22.85 12.10
CA ALA A 357 14.71 24.23 12.54
C ALA A 357 15.81 25.23 12.14
N SER A 358 16.86 24.81 11.43
CA SER A 358 17.99 25.67 11.05
C SER A 358 18.51 25.37 9.64
N PRO A 359 19.04 26.38 8.91
CA PRO A 359 19.68 26.16 7.62
C PRO A 359 20.88 25.20 7.72
N VAL A 360 21.07 24.38 6.69
CA VAL A 360 22.17 23.42 6.59
C VAL A 360 23.00 23.73 5.35
N SER A 361 24.33 23.82 5.51
CA SER A 361 25.23 23.91 4.36
C SER A 361 25.39 22.53 3.75
N LEU A 362 25.12 22.43 2.46
CA LEU A 362 25.32 21.20 1.69
C LEU A 362 26.70 21.18 1.01
N ASN A 363 27.62 22.08 1.35
CA ASN A 363 28.90 22.16 0.67
C ASN A 363 29.70 20.85 0.82
N GLY A 364 30.04 20.22 -0.29
CA GLY A 364 30.74 18.93 -0.32
C GLY A 364 29.82 17.71 -0.18
N TRP A 365 28.53 17.90 0.07
CA TRP A 365 27.54 16.81 0.05
C TRP A 365 27.41 16.26 -1.36
N LYS A 366 26.94 15.03 -1.47
CA LYS A 366 26.84 14.32 -2.75
C LYS A 366 25.49 13.69 -2.98
N ILE A 367 25.08 13.67 -4.24
CA ILE A 367 24.00 12.80 -4.72
C ILE A 367 24.62 11.77 -5.64
N GLU A 368 24.28 10.51 -5.46
CA GLU A 368 24.75 9.41 -6.29
C GLU A 368 23.58 8.56 -6.77
N ASP A 369 23.74 7.95 -7.96
CA ASP A 369 22.86 6.92 -8.47
C ASP A 369 23.29 5.52 -7.97
N GLU A 370 22.50 4.50 -8.33
CA GLU A 370 22.80 3.14 -7.94
C GLU A 370 24.15 2.64 -8.49
N GLY A 371 25.03 2.24 -7.56
CA GLY A 371 26.39 1.81 -7.86
C GLY A 371 27.39 2.96 -8.05
N SER A 372 27.02 4.19 -7.69
CA SER A 372 27.89 5.39 -7.74
C SER A 372 28.49 5.65 -9.12
N LYS A 373 27.73 5.41 -10.19
CA LYS A 373 28.19 5.63 -11.57
C LYS A 373 28.21 7.12 -11.91
N HIS A 374 27.30 7.89 -11.31
CA HIS A 374 27.16 9.33 -11.45
C HIS A 374 27.15 9.97 -10.06
N THR A 375 27.97 11.01 -9.88
CA THR A 375 28.01 11.79 -8.63
C THR A 375 27.79 13.28 -8.88
N TYR A 376 26.79 13.87 -8.22
CA TYR A 376 26.62 15.31 -8.08
C TYR A 376 27.31 15.73 -6.81
N THR A 377 28.10 16.80 -6.84
CA THR A 377 28.69 17.36 -5.62
C THR A 377 28.22 18.80 -5.47
N PHE A 378 27.49 19.05 -4.39
CA PHE A 378 27.08 20.38 -4.02
C PHE A 378 28.33 21.25 -3.78
N GLN A 379 28.38 22.38 -4.49
CA GLN A 379 29.39 23.40 -4.28
C GLN A 379 28.97 24.27 -3.09
N SER A 380 29.11 25.58 -3.17
CA SER A 380 28.59 26.47 -2.12
C SER A 380 27.07 26.59 -2.17
N TYR A 381 26.35 25.68 -1.49
CA TYR A 381 24.89 25.73 -1.33
C TYR A 381 24.47 25.65 0.14
N THR A 382 23.41 26.36 0.51
CA THR A 382 22.80 26.32 1.84
C THR A 382 21.31 26.13 1.69
N LEU A 383 20.80 25.03 2.25
CA LEU A 383 19.39 24.69 2.25
C LEU A 383 18.74 25.22 3.53
N ASN A 384 17.82 26.17 3.39
CA ASN A 384 17.17 26.80 4.53
C ASN A 384 16.22 25.82 5.24
N ALA A 385 15.99 26.07 6.53
CA ALA A 385 14.98 25.37 7.32
C ALA A 385 13.60 25.44 6.64
N GLY A 386 12.92 24.31 6.54
CA GLY A 386 11.58 24.16 5.93
C GLY A 386 11.55 24.37 4.42
N THR A 387 12.69 24.24 3.71
CA THR A 387 12.76 24.45 2.26
C THR A 387 13.31 23.24 1.53
N THR A 388 13.09 23.23 0.21
CA THR A 388 13.55 22.18 -0.70
C THR A 388 14.43 22.76 -1.80
N VAL A 389 15.30 21.93 -2.37
CA VAL A 389 16.07 22.21 -3.59
C VAL A 389 15.93 21.05 -4.55
N THR A 390 15.67 21.35 -5.82
CA THR A 390 15.60 20.35 -6.89
C THR A 390 16.92 20.37 -7.67
N VAL A 391 17.50 19.19 -7.90
CA VAL A 391 18.70 18.99 -8.71
C VAL A 391 18.33 18.24 -9.98
N PHE A 392 18.36 18.94 -11.10
CA PHE A 392 18.14 18.39 -12.44
C PHE A 392 19.45 17.80 -12.99
N THR A 393 19.38 16.64 -13.63
CA THR A 393 20.56 16.00 -14.25
C THR A 393 21.00 16.77 -15.50
N GLY A 394 20.05 17.38 -16.21
CA GLY A 394 20.28 18.11 -17.45
C GLY A 394 21.03 19.45 -17.32
N LYS A 395 21.08 20.17 -18.44
CA LYS A 395 21.71 21.50 -18.55
C LYS A 395 20.74 22.63 -18.20
N GLY A 396 21.23 23.59 -17.43
CA GLY A 396 20.48 24.79 -17.05
C GLY A 396 21.32 25.77 -16.26
N ALA A 397 20.71 26.84 -15.77
CA ALA A 397 21.37 27.82 -14.93
C ALA A 397 20.89 27.67 -13.49
N ASN A 398 21.82 27.49 -12.55
CA ASN A 398 21.47 27.36 -11.14
C ASN A 398 20.72 28.60 -10.63
N SER A 399 19.70 28.36 -9.81
CA SER A 399 18.93 29.35 -9.07
C SER A 399 19.05 29.07 -7.55
N ALA A 400 18.20 29.73 -6.75
CA ALA A 400 18.14 29.48 -5.32
C ALA A 400 17.51 28.12 -4.97
N THR A 401 16.63 27.60 -5.82
CA THR A 401 15.83 26.38 -5.56
C THR A 401 16.03 25.30 -6.61
N GLU A 402 16.75 25.59 -7.69
CA GLU A 402 17.02 24.65 -8.78
C GLU A 402 18.51 24.62 -9.09
N LEU A 403 19.08 23.43 -9.11
CA LEU A 403 20.47 23.19 -9.47
C LEU A 403 20.54 22.25 -10.67
N TYR A 404 21.59 22.39 -11.48
CA TYR A 404 21.74 21.63 -12.72
C TYR A 404 23.10 20.94 -12.76
N TRP A 405 23.08 19.62 -12.96
CA TRP A 405 24.24 18.73 -13.02
C TRP A 405 25.03 18.86 -14.33
N GLN A 406 24.44 19.48 -15.35
CA GLN A 406 25.07 19.76 -16.66
C GLN A 406 25.40 18.51 -17.48
N LEU A 407 24.74 17.39 -17.22
CA LEU A 407 24.91 16.17 -17.98
C LEU A 407 24.09 16.21 -19.27
N ASP A 408 24.57 15.50 -20.29
CA ASP A 408 23.89 15.34 -21.59
C ASP A 408 23.04 14.06 -21.65
N ASN A 409 23.24 13.15 -20.70
CA ASN A 409 22.52 11.88 -20.62
C ASN A 409 21.70 11.84 -19.32
N PRO A 410 20.53 11.20 -19.35
CA PRO A 410 19.77 10.84 -18.16
C PRO A 410 20.62 10.08 -17.12
N VAL A 411 20.34 10.32 -15.84
CA VAL A 411 20.88 9.58 -14.70
C VAL A 411 19.81 8.69 -14.07
N TRP A 412 18.54 9.10 -14.12
CA TRP A 412 17.44 8.50 -13.36
C TRP A 412 16.48 7.72 -14.28
N ASN A 413 16.95 6.82 -15.15
CA ASN A 413 16.09 6.22 -16.18
C ASN A 413 16.20 4.70 -16.39
N ASN A 414 16.43 3.92 -15.34
CA ASN A 414 16.27 2.48 -15.39
C ASN A 414 15.05 2.01 -14.55
N ASN A 415 14.76 0.70 -14.51
CA ASN A 415 13.55 0.11 -13.92
C ASN A 415 13.51 0.19 -12.36
N GLY A 416 13.95 1.30 -11.78
CA GLY A 416 14.09 1.55 -10.34
C GLY A 416 15.45 2.17 -10.03
N ASP A 417 15.53 3.50 -10.03
CA ASP A 417 16.76 4.22 -9.67
C ASP A 417 16.70 4.68 -8.21
N THR A 418 17.81 4.52 -7.50
CA THR A 418 17.95 5.05 -6.13
C THR A 418 18.84 6.28 -6.12
N ALA A 419 18.32 7.39 -5.61
CA ALA A 419 19.12 8.56 -5.27
C ALA A 419 19.67 8.42 -3.85
N TYR A 420 21.00 8.44 -3.71
CA TYR A 420 21.70 8.42 -2.42
C TYR A 420 22.25 9.80 -2.09
N LEU A 421 21.93 10.34 -0.91
CA LEU A 421 22.45 11.60 -0.40
C LEU A 421 23.49 11.35 0.68
N TYR A 422 24.72 11.82 0.47
CA TYR A 422 25.82 11.74 1.43
C TYR A 422 26.21 13.13 1.93
N ASP A 423 26.59 13.23 3.21
CA ASP A 423 27.16 14.46 3.76
C ASP A 423 28.62 14.68 3.29
N ASP A 424 29.20 15.80 3.70
CA ASP A 424 30.57 16.20 3.34
C ASP A 424 31.66 15.28 3.92
N SER A 425 31.31 14.46 4.92
CA SER A 425 32.17 13.42 5.48
C SER A 425 32.09 12.08 4.72
N GLY A 426 31.12 11.95 3.81
CA GLY A 426 30.83 10.73 3.07
C GLY A 426 29.90 9.77 3.80
N LYS A 427 29.21 10.22 4.86
CA LYS A 427 28.19 9.43 5.56
C LYS A 427 26.88 9.51 4.78
N LEU A 428 26.21 8.37 4.57
CA LEU A 428 24.88 8.33 3.99
C LEU A 428 23.88 9.02 4.93
N VAL A 429 23.17 10.01 4.40
CA VAL A 429 22.18 10.82 5.11
C VAL A 429 20.76 10.38 4.78
N SER A 430 20.48 10.10 3.51
CA SER A 430 19.16 9.68 3.04
C SER A 430 19.30 8.93 1.72
N LYS A 431 18.31 8.11 1.38
CA LYS A 431 18.12 7.60 0.03
C LYS A 431 16.65 7.56 -0.34
N LEU A 432 16.34 7.63 -1.63
CA LEU A 432 14.99 7.51 -2.17
C LEU A 432 15.04 6.67 -3.44
N GLU A 433 14.23 5.62 -3.47
CA GLU A 433 13.99 4.75 -4.62
C GLU A 433 12.74 5.27 -5.35
N SER A 434 12.79 5.30 -6.68
CA SER A 434 11.71 5.74 -7.57
C SER A 434 10.70 4.66 -7.92
#